data_AF-A0A8J6LPB5-F1
#
_entry.id   AF-A0A8J6LPB5-F1
#
_cell.length_a   1.000
_cell.length_b   1.000
_cell.length_c   1.000
_cell.angle_alpha   90.00
_cell.angle_beta   90.00
_cell.angle_gamma   90.00
#
_symmetry.space_group_name_H-M   'P 1'
#
loop_
_entity.id
_entity.type
_entity.pdbx_description
1 polymer ?
#
loop_
_entity_poly.entity_id
_entity_poly.type
_entity_poly.pdbx_seq_one_letter_code
_entity_poly.pdbx_strand_id
1 'polypeptide(L)'
;MCVLRYMNVNYSFSIVDNYGYVDETTGIFSGLVREIQTGRADVSAGSIFFTEDRYEAVDLIKQGNPHAIRFVVRKPSTSYMKNIFLITFNLSVWVASVVVLAVFAVAVNIILNWETRNKQKVKQNKYGVSDVTLIALEAVCQQGTATEPQSFAGRILALILFGAFMFIYVSYSANIVVLLQSTTKINDVQELLDSRIEVGGCQIHYMKNYFEGVKKGPLRKLYEKKIYPDQYFPLEVGMKKVQDGNFAFHVAMQSAYEYILKHFTNHEICGLQELPGYIEENLGYIAVPKHSPYKDLFKVA
;
A
#
# COMPACT_ATOMS: atom_id res chain seq x y z
N MET A 1 -8.11 -23.68 -26.02
CA MET A 1 -8.73 -24.85 -26.70
C MET A 1 -9.73 -24.47 -27.80
N CYS A 2 -10.50 -23.38 -27.70
CA CYS A 2 -11.46 -23.01 -28.75
C CYS A 2 -10.82 -22.76 -30.13
N VAL A 3 -9.66 -22.10 -30.18
CA VAL A 3 -8.96 -21.77 -31.44
C VAL A 3 -8.54 -23.02 -32.22
N LEU A 4 -7.96 -24.03 -31.55
CA LEU A 4 -7.55 -25.28 -32.21
C LEU A 4 -8.75 -26.07 -32.76
N ARG A 5 -9.89 -26.04 -32.06
CA ARG A 5 -11.15 -26.64 -32.55
C ARG A 5 -11.72 -25.87 -33.74
N TYR A 6 -11.68 -24.54 -33.72
CA TYR A 6 -12.11 -23.70 -34.83
C TYR A 6 -11.30 -23.97 -36.10
N MET A 7 -10.00 -24.18 -35.97
CA MET A 7 -9.11 -24.48 -37.10
C MET A 7 -9.12 -25.96 -37.53
N ASN A 8 -9.88 -26.82 -36.85
CA ASN A 8 -9.97 -28.27 -37.13
C ASN A 8 -8.60 -28.97 -37.24
N VAL A 9 -7.68 -28.65 -36.32
CA VAL A 9 -6.30 -29.16 -36.32
C VAL A 9 -6.18 -30.37 -35.38
N ASN A 10 -5.45 -31.41 -35.81
CA ASN A 10 -5.05 -32.50 -34.92
C ASN A 10 -3.85 -32.08 -34.07
N TYR A 11 -3.89 -32.28 -32.77
CA TYR A 11 -2.88 -31.78 -31.84
C TYR A 11 -2.46 -32.82 -30.81
N SER A 12 -1.19 -32.76 -30.40
CA SER A 12 -0.66 -33.47 -29.24
C SER A 12 -0.01 -32.47 -28.28
N PHE A 13 -0.09 -32.73 -26.98
CA PHE A 13 0.52 -31.88 -25.97
C PHE A 13 1.81 -32.50 -25.46
N SER A 14 2.86 -31.69 -25.41
CA SER A 14 4.11 -31.99 -24.69
C SER A 14 4.29 -30.96 -23.59
N ILE A 15 4.66 -31.41 -22.40
CA ILE A 15 4.89 -30.55 -21.23
C ILE A 15 6.38 -30.29 -21.10
N VAL A 16 6.73 -29.05 -20.81
CA VAL A 16 8.10 -28.59 -20.60
C VAL A 16 8.20 -27.81 -19.29
N ASP A 17 9.35 -27.92 -18.61
CA ASP A 17 9.51 -27.40 -17.25
C ASP A 17 9.70 -25.87 -17.18
N ASN A 18 10.16 -25.24 -18.27
CA ASN A 18 10.42 -23.80 -18.29
C ASN A 18 10.12 -23.16 -19.65
N TYR A 19 9.93 -21.82 -19.64
CA TYR A 19 9.62 -21.03 -20.84
C TYR A 19 10.79 -20.88 -21.82
N GLY A 20 12.00 -21.26 -21.40
CA GLY A 20 13.21 -21.07 -22.18
C GLY A 20 13.98 -19.82 -21.77
N TYR A 21 15.16 -20.07 -21.22
CA TYR A 21 16.16 -19.09 -20.84
C TYR A 21 17.46 -19.45 -21.57
N VAL A 22 18.24 -18.44 -21.93
CA VAL A 22 19.55 -18.64 -22.54
C VAL A 22 20.51 -19.09 -21.46
N ASP A 23 21.20 -20.20 -21.70
CA ASP A 23 22.36 -20.56 -20.90
C ASP A 23 23.56 -19.71 -21.34
N GLU A 24 24.10 -18.90 -20.42
CA GLU A 24 25.20 -17.97 -20.70
C GLU A 24 26.47 -18.67 -21.21
N THR A 25 26.65 -19.95 -20.88
CA THR A 25 27.86 -20.71 -21.26
C THR A 25 27.77 -21.30 -22.66
N THR A 26 26.58 -21.74 -23.07
CA THR A 26 26.37 -22.43 -24.34
C THR A 26 25.68 -21.56 -25.39
N GLY A 27 25.03 -20.46 -24.98
CA GLY A 27 24.20 -19.62 -25.84
C GLY A 27 22.92 -20.30 -26.32
N ILE A 28 22.59 -21.48 -25.79
CA ILE A 28 21.44 -22.28 -26.22
C ILE A 28 20.26 -22.03 -25.30
N PHE A 29 19.06 -21.88 -25.87
CA PHE A 29 17.82 -21.80 -25.09
C PHE A 29 17.46 -23.13 -24.44
N SER A 30 16.85 -23.08 -23.26
CA SER A 30 16.20 -24.23 -22.62
C SER A 30 14.70 -24.33 -22.95
N GLY A 31 14.03 -25.39 -22.46
CA GLY A 31 12.57 -25.49 -22.37
C GLY A 31 11.78 -25.18 -23.64
N LEU A 32 10.67 -24.45 -23.50
CA LEU A 32 9.71 -24.19 -24.57
C LEU A 32 10.34 -23.54 -25.81
N VAL A 33 11.17 -22.50 -25.63
CA VAL A 33 11.81 -21.82 -26.77
C VAL A 33 12.72 -22.77 -27.54
N ARG A 34 13.46 -23.66 -26.84
CA ARG A 34 14.30 -24.67 -27.48
C ARG A 34 13.51 -25.68 -28.29
N GLU A 35 12.42 -26.20 -27.74
CA GLU A 35 11.60 -27.21 -28.43
C GLU A 35 10.98 -26.62 -29.71
N ILE A 36 10.60 -25.34 -29.69
CA ILE A 36 10.12 -24.62 -30.88
C ILE A 36 11.26 -24.37 -31.88
N GLN A 37 12.43 -23.92 -31.40
CA GLN A 37 13.60 -23.66 -32.25
C GLN A 37 14.13 -24.93 -32.94
N THR A 38 14.05 -26.08 -32.27
CA THR A 38 14.51 -27.37 -32.80
C THR A 38 13.44 -28.10 -33.62
N GLY A 39 12.26 -27.49 -33.82
CA GLY A 39 11.17 -28.06 -34.61
C GLY A 39 10.47 -29.25 -33.96
N ARG A 40 10.64 -29.45 -32.65
CA ARG A 40 9.96 -30.49 -31.87
C ARG A 40 8.56 -30.06 -31.41
N ALA A 41 8.30 -28.75 -31.39
CA ALA A 41 7.00 -28.16 -31.10
C ALA A 41 6.63 -27.10 -32.15
N ASP A 42 5.40 -27.15 -32.66
CA ASP A 42 4.93 -26.23 -33.70
C ASP A 42 4.39 -24.91 -33.16
N VAL A 43 3.78 -24.93 -31.97
CA VAL A 43 3.11 -23.78 -31.34
C VAL A 43 3.18 -23.90 -29.83
N SER A 44 3.40 -22.80 -29.11
CA SER A 44 3.26 -22.79 -27.65
C SER A 44 1.79 -22.80 -27.21
N ALA A 45 1.40 -23.80 -26.42
CA ALA A 45 0.08 -23.80 -25.78
C ALA A 45 0.02 -22.80 -24.61
N GLY A 46 1.13 -22.66 -23.89
CA GLY A 46 1.29 -21.69 -22.82
C GLY A 46 1.60 -20.28 -23.34
N SER A 47 1.14 -19.29 -22.58
CA SER A 47 1.53 -17.90 -22.78
C SER A 47 2.97 -17.69 -22.34
N ILE A 48 3.78 -17.05 -23.17
CA ILE A 48 5.13 -16.64 -22.83
C ILE A 48 5.26 -15.12 -22.89
N PHE A 49 6.25 -14.61 -22.16
CA PHE A 49 6.53 -13.19 -22.12
C PHE A 49 7.50 -12.78 -23.24
N PHE A 50 7.26 -11.59 -23.78
CA PHE A 50 8.16 -10.95 -24.73
C PHE A 50 9.45 -10.55 -24.04
N THR A 51 10.57 -10.97 -24.62
CA THR A 51 11.93 -10.56 -24.29
C THR A 51 12.70 -10.49 -25.59
N GLU A 52 13.69 -9.60 -25.68
CA GLU A 52 14.49 -9.40 -26.89
C GLU A 52 15.11 -10.71 -27.40
N ASP A 53 15.80 -11.46 -26.52
CA ASP A 53 16.44 -12.73 -26.86
C ASP A 53 15.46 -13.76 -27.47
N ARG A 54 14.22 -13.82 -26.94
CA ARG A 54 13.20 -14.75 -27.45
C ARG A 54 12.61 -14.29 -28.77
N TYR A 55 12.50 -12.98 -28.98
CA TYR A 55 12.02 -12.42 -30.23
C TYR A 55 13.00 -12.70 -31.38
N GLU A 56 14.29 -12.79 -31.09
CA GLU A 56 15.29 -13.24 -32.07
C GLU A 56 15.17 -14.75 -32.36
N ALA A 57 14.93 -15.58 -31.34
CA ALA A 57 14.88 -17.02 -31.48
C ALA A 57 13.59 -17.57 -32.12
N VAL A 58 12.43 -16.99 -31.81
CA VAL A 58 11.11 -17.47 -32.24
C VAL A 58 10.21 -16.31 -32.66
N ASP A 59 9.15 -16.62 -33.41
CA ASP A 59 8.13 -15.63 -33.75
C ASP A 59 7.05 -15.58 -32.67
N LEU A 60 6.75 -14.36 -32.22
CA LEU A 60 5.80 -14.11 -31.13
C LEU A 60 4.50 -13.52 -31.68
N ILE A 61 3.37 -14.10 -31.28
CA ILE A 61 2.02 -13.67 -31.64
C ILE A 61 1.36 -13.12 -30.39
N LYS A 62 0.98 -11.84 -30.42
CA LYS A 62 0.32 -11.17 -29.31
C LYS A 62 -1.05 -11.80 -29.03
N GLN A 63 -1.29 -12.19 -27.79
CA GLN A 63 -2.60 -12.66 -27.34
C GLN A 63 -3.51 -11.47 -27.00
N GLY A 64 -4.82 -11.64 -27.21
CA GLY A 64 -5.82 -10.61 -26.90
C GLY A 64 -6.08 -10.43 -25.40
N ASN A 65 -5.80 -11.45 -24.58
CA ASN A 65 -6.03 -11.40 -23.14
C ASN A 65 -4.75 -10.94 -22.40
N PRO A 66 -4.78 -9.81 -21.69
CA PRO A 66 -3.64 -9.36 -20.91
C PRO A 66 -3.42 -10.28 -19.69
N HIS A 67 -2.17 -10.68 -19.46
CA HIS A 67 -1.77 -11.39 -18.25
C HIS A 67 -1.19 -10.38 -17.26
N ALA A 68 -2.05 -9.85 -16.37
CA ALA A 68 -1.59 -8.94 -15.34
C ALA A 68 -0.90 -9.72 -14.20
N ILE A 69 0.34 -9.35 -13.89
CA ILE A 69 1.05 -9.79 -12.68
C ILE A 69 1.29 -8.56 -11.82
N ARG A 70 0.63 -8.53 -10.67
CA ARG A 70 0.53 -7.34 -9.83
C ARG A 70 0.73 -7.74 -8.38
N PHE A 71 0.90 -6.74 -7.52
CA PHE A 71 0.77 -6.96 -6.09
C PHE A 71 -0.71 -6.92 -5.71
N VAL A 72 -1.15 -7.94 -4.98
CA VAL A 72 -2.42 -7.94 -4.29
C VAL A 72 -2.15 -7.73 -2.81
N VAL A 73 -2.83 -6.77 -2.21
CA VAL A 73 -2.67 -6.44 -0.79
C VAL A 73 -4.01 -6.00 -0.22
N ARG A 74 -4.29 -6.33 1.03
CA ARG A 74 -5.43 -5.76 1.75
C ARG A 74 -5.07 -4.35 2.22
N LYS A 75 -5.97 -3.38 2.03
CA LYS A 75 -5.80 -2.00 2.50
C LYS A 75 -5.44 -2.03 3.99
N PRO A 76 -4.24 -1.59 4.38
CA PRO A 76 -3.80 -1.62 5.78
C PRO A 76 -4.65 -0.66 6.62
N SER A 77 -4.65 -0.87 7.94
CA SER A 77 -5.20 0.12 8.86
C SER A 77 -4.39 1.43 8.77
N THR A 78 -5.08 2.56 8.90
CA THR A 78 -4.42 3.88 8.82
C THR A 78 -3.34 4.04 9.89
N SER A 79 -3.54 3.43 11.07
CA SER A 79 -2.57 3.40 12.17
C SER A 79 -1.29 2.63 11.87
N TYR A 80 -1.33 1.68 10.93
CA TYR A 80 -0.15 0.94 10.52
C TYR A 80 0.73 1.75 9.55
N MET A 81 0.11 2.65 8.78
CA MET A 81 0.80 3.46 7.78
C MET A 81 1.25 4.82 8.30
N LYS A 82 0.46 5.46 9.17
CA LYS A 82 0.67 6.84 9.61
C LYS A 82 0.51 6.97 11.12
N ASN A 83 1.17 7.97 11.70
CA ASN A 83 0.94 8.32 13.09
C ASN A 83 -0.42 9.01 13.24
N ILE A 84 -1.43 8.25 13.69
CA ILE A 84 -2.81 8.70 13.84
C ILE A 84 -2.94 9.92 14.76
N PHE A 85 -2.08 10.05 15.77
CA PHE A 85 -2.13 11.16 16.73
C PHE A 85 -1.86 12.52 16.09
N LEU A 86 -1.06 12.55 15.02
CA LEU A 86 -0.69 13.78 14.32
C LEU A 86 -1.68 14.14 13.20
N ILE A 87 -2.24 13.14 12.51
CA ILE A 87 -3.15 13.34 11.37
C ILE A 87 -4.62 13.54 11.79
N THR A 88 -4.92 13.43 13.09
CA THR A 88 -6.28 13.58 13.64
C THR A 88 -6.89 14.94 13.28
N PHE A 89 -6.06 15.99 13.24
CA PHE A 89 -6.44 17.33 12.83
C PHE A 89 -5.55 17.85 11.73
N ASN A 90 -6.14 18.65 10.84
CA ASN A 90 -5.38 19.41 9.85
C ASN A 90 -4.50 20.45 10.55
N LEU A 91 -3.40 20.84 9.90
CA LEU A 91 -2.47 21.84 10.42
C LEU A 91 -3.16 23.15 10.82
N SER A 92 -4.15 23.59 10.04
CA SER A 92 -4.92 24.80 10.35
C SER A 92 -5.66 24.73 11.68
N VAL A 93 -6.18 23.54 12.05
CA VAL A 93 -6.87 23.35 13.33
C VAL A 93 -5.86 23.34 14.48
N TRP A 94 -4.71 22.67 14.31
CA TRP A 94 -3.62 22.72 15.28
C TRP A 94 -3.17 24.16 15.57
N VAL A 95 -2.93 24.94 14.51
CA VAL A 95 -2.54 26.35 14.63
C VAL A 95 -3.64 27.15 15.30
N ALA A 96 -4.91 26.97 14.92
CA ALA A 96 -6.03 27.66 15.54
C ALA A 96 -6.15 27.34 17.04
N SER A 97 -5.99 26.07 17.44
CA SER A 97 -6.00 25.66 18.85
C SER A 97 -4.89 26.34 19.66
N VAL A 98 -3.68 26.44 19.10
CA VAL A 98 -2.55 27.15 19.76
C VAL A 98 -2.83 28.64 19.87
N VAL A 99 -3.36 29.28 18.81
CA VAL A 99 -3.72 30.70 18.84
C VAL A 99 -4.80 30.97 19.88
N VAL A 100 -5.85 30.15 19.91
CA VAL A 100 -6.93 30.25 20.91
C VAL A 100 -6.37 30.09 22.32
N LEU A 101 -5.49 29.10 22.55
CA LEU A 101 -4.83 28.92 23.85
C LEU A 101 -4.03 30.16 24.26
N ALA A 102 -3.26 30.75 23.34
CA ALA A 102 -2.48 31.95 23.61
C ALA A 102 -3.36 33.17 23.92
N VAL A 103 -4.44 33.37 23.17
CA VAL A 103 -5.40 34.46 23.43
C VAL A 103 -6.03 34.31 24.81
N PHE A 104 -6.47 33.10 25.18
CA PHE A 104 -7.02 32.85 26.52
C PHE A 104 -5.97 33.01 27.61
N ALA A 105 -4.73 32.55 27.41
CA ALA A 105 -3.64 32.73 28.36
C ALA A 105 -3.38 34.23 28.64
N VAL A 106 -3.35 35.07 27.60
CA VAL A 106 -3.24 36.52 27.75
C VAL A 106 -4.44 37.11 28.50
N ALA A 107 -5.66 36.70 28.16
CA ALA A 107 -6.87 37.16 28.84
C ALA A 107 -6.89 36.78 30.33
N VAL A 108 -6.52 35.54 30.66
CA VAL A 108 -6.38 35.05 32.05
C VAL A 108 -5.31 35.85 32.78
N ASN A 109 -4.15 36.10 32.16
CA ASN A 109 -3.09 36.90 32.77
C ASN A 109 -3.57 38.33 33.11
N ILE A 110 -4.31 38.98 32.21
CA ILE A 110 -4.87 40.31 32.43
C ILE A 110 -5.86 40.30 33.60
N ILE A 111 -6.77 39.33 33.64
CA ILE A 111 -7.79 39.22 34.70
C ILE A 111 -7.13 38.93 36.05
N LEU A 112 -6.21 37.97 36.12
CA LEU A 112 -5.50 37.64 37.36
C LEU A 112 -4.72 38.84 37.90
N ASN A 113 -3.99 39.55 37.03
CA ASN A 113 -3.27 40.76 37.43
C ASN A 113 -4.20 41.89 37.88
N TRP A 114 -5.35 42.06 37.24
CA TRP A 114 -6.37 43.03 37.64
C TRP A 114 -6.96 42.67 39.01
N GLU A 115 -7.30 41.40 39.24
CA GLU A 115 -7.77 40.91 40.53
C GLU A 115 -6.74 41.12 41.64
N THR A 116 -5.46 40.81 41.39
CA THR A 116 -4.39 41.05 42.38
C THR A 116 -4.27 42.54 42.72
N ARG A 117 -4.34 43.44 41.74
CA ARG A 117 -4.31 44.90 41.98
C ARG A 117 -5.53 45.38 42.76
N ASN A 118 -6.72 44.84 42.48
CA ASN A 118 -7.94 45.23 43.18
C ASN A 118 -8.00 44.63 44.61
N LYS A 119 -7.41 43.44 44.80
CA LYS A 119 -7.29 42.75 46.10
C LYS A 119 -6.09 43.18 46.93
N GLN A 120 -5.20 44.05 46.43
CA GLN A 120 -4.00 44.55 47.14
C GLN A 120 -4.28 45.29 48.47
N LYS A 121 -5.53 45.36 48.94
CA LYS A 121 -5.84 45.60 50.36
C LYS A 121 -5.49 44.39 51.27
N VAL A 122 -5.18 43.22 50.70
CA VAL A 122 -4.76 41.99 51.39
C VAL A 122 -3.54 41.41 50.66
N LYS A 123 -2.46 41.10 51.39
CA LYS A 123 -1.18 40.59 50.87
C LYS A 123 -1.36 39.28 50.08
N GLN A 124 -1.46 39.34 48.76
CA GLN A 124 -1.30 38.17 47.87
C GLN A 124 -0.16 38.40 46.88
N ASN A 125 0.61 37.35 46.60
CA ASN A 125 1.68 37.35 45.60
C ASN A 125 1.10 37.55 44.19
N LYS A 126 1.87 38.20 43.31
CA LYS A 126 1.51 38.37 41.89
C LYS A 126 1.62 37.02 41.16
N TYR A 127 0.64 36.71 40.32
CA TYR A 127 0.70 35.55 39.44
C TYR A 127 1.78 35.73 38.37
N GLY A 128 2.62 34.71 38.20
CA GLY A 128 3.67 34.66 37.21
C GLY A 128 3.17 34.16 35.85
N VAL A 129 4.04 34.24 34.84
CA VAL A 129 3.80 33.62 33.53
C VAL A 129 3.70 32.09 33.65
N SER A 130 4.46 31.50 34.59
CA SER A 130 4.40 30.07 34.92
C SER A 130 3.00 29.62 35.31
N ASP A 131 2.31 30.40 36.13
CA ASP A 131 0.99 30.05 36.64
C ASP A 131 -0.04 30.06 35.51
N VAL A 132 0.05 31.07 34.62
CA VAL A 132 -0.81 31.15 33.45
C VAL A 132 -0.53 30.01 32.45
N THR A 133 0.73 29.62 32.27
CA THR A 133 1.06 28.47 31.43
C THR A 133 0.56 27.15 32.01
N LEU A 134 0.58 27.00 33.34
CA LEU A 134 0.03 25.83 34.01
C LEU A 134 -1.50 25.79 33.86
N ILE A 135 -2.20 26.92 34.05
CA ILE A 135 -3.66 27.01 33.84
C ILE A 135 -4.02 26.68 32.38
N ALA A 136 -3.23 27.16 31.42
CA ALA A 136 -3.44 26.84 30.01
C ALA A 136 -3.25 25.33 29.74
N LEU A 137 -2.22 24.72 30.31
CA LEU A 137 -1.98 23.28 30.20
C LEU A 137 -3.08 22.46 30.88
N GLU A 138 -3.54 22.87 32.05
CA GLU A 138 -4.66 22.28 32.78
C GLU A 138 -5.93 22.27 31.92
N ALA A 139 -6.25 23.39 31.25
CA ALA A 139 -7.39 23.46 30.33
C ALA A 139 -7.27 22.50 29.14
N VAL A 140 -6.08 22.39 28.53
CA VAL A 140 -5.82 21.43 27.44
C VAL A 140 -5.97 19.98 27.92
N CYS A 141 -5.42 19.69 29.10
CA CYS A 141 -5.45 18.35 29.70
C CYS A 141 -6.79 18.03 30.38
N GLN A 142 -7.76 18.95 30.38
CA GLN A 142 -9.04 18.80 31.08
C GLN A 142 -8.86 18.50 32.58
N GLN A 143 -7.79 19.04 33.18
CA GLN A 143 -7.50 18.94 34.61
C GLN A 143 -8.05 20.17 35.34
N GLY A 144 -8.54 19.98 36.56
CA GLY A 144 -8.98 21.09 37.40
C GLY A 144 -7.80 22.01 37.75
N THR A 145 -8.07 23.31 37.86
CA THR A 145 -7.06 24.28 38.27
C THR A 145 -7.03 24.47 39.79
N ALA A 146 -5.83 24.54 40.37
CA ALA A 146 -5.67 24.89 41.77
C ALA A 146 -5.86 26.40 42.03
N THR A 147 -5.67 27.23 41.00
CA THR A 147 -5.75 28.69 41.06
C THR A 147 -6.86 29.20 40.16
N GLU A 148 -8.05 29.39 40.73
CA GLU A 148 -9.22 29.90 40.00
C GLU A 148 -9.33 31.44 40.08
N PRO A 149 -9.68 32.12 38.97
CA PRO A 149 -10.10 33.52 39.00
C PRO A 149 -11.35 33.68 39.87
N GLN A 150 -11.38 34.68 40.74
CA GLN A 150 -12.51 34.89 41.65
C GLN A 150 -13.51 35.94 41.15
N SER A 151 -13.11 36.78 40.21
CA SER A 151 -14.03 37.73 39.58
C SER A 151 -15.06 37.01 38.73
N PHE A 152 -16.25 37.61 38.61
CA PHE A 152 -17.31 37.07 37.75
C PHE A 152 -16.86 36.94 36.29
N ALA A 153 -16.11 37.94 35.79
CA ALA A 153 -15.53 37.92 34.45
C ALA A 153 -14.51 36.77 34.27
N GLY A 154 -13.64 36.55 35.27
CA GLY A 154 -12.68 35.44 35.25
C GLY A 154 -13.34 34.06 35.27
N ARG A 155 -14.42 33.90 36.04
CA ARG A 155 -15.20 32.65 36.07
C ARG A 155 -15.89 32.36 34.74
N ILE A 156 -16.48 33.37 34.10
CA ILE A 156 -17.05 33.22 32.74
C ILE A 156 -15.95 32.85 31.75
N LEU A 157 -14.80 33.53 31.79
CA LEU A 157 -13.68 33.21 30.90
C LEU A 157 -13.19 31.77 31.10
N ALA A 158 -13.04 31.32 32.34
CA ALA A 158 -12.64 29.95 32.66
C ALA A 158 -13.67 28.94 32.13
N LEU A 159 -14.97 29.18 32.32
CA LEU A 159 -16.02 28.31 31.77
C LEU A 159 -15.95 28.20 30.24
N ILE A 160 -15.73 29.33 29.55
CA ILE A 160 -15.58 29.34 28.08
C ILE A 160 -14.30 28.60 27.66
N LEU A 161 -13.17 28.84 28.34
CA LEU A 161 -11.90 28.19 28.06
C LEU A 161 -12.01 26.67 28.21
N PHE A 162 -12.45 26.20 29.39
CA PHE A 162 -12.59 24.77 29.66
C PHE A 162 -13.62 24.12 28.75
N GLY A 163 -14.75 24.79 28.49
CA GLY A 163 -15.75 24.30 27.55
C GLY A 163 -15.22 24.17 26.12
N ALA A 164 -14.50 25.17 25.62
CA ALA A 164 -13.90 25.13 24.28
C ALA A 164 -12.88 23.97 24.14
N PHE A 165 -11.97 23.82 25.11
CA PHE A 165 -10.99 22.73 25.09
C PHE A 165 -11.63 21.36 25.33
N MET A 166 -12.76 21.28 26.04
CA MET A 166 -13.52 20.04 26.18
C MET A 166 -14.05 19.58 24.81
N PHE A 167 -14.64 20.48 24.02
CA PHE A 167 -15.11 20.15 22.68
C PHE A 167 -13.96 19.70 21.75
N ILE A 168 -12.81 20.40 21.79
CA ILE A 168 -11.62 20.00 21.02
C ILE A 168 -11.14 18.62 21.45
N TYR A 169 -11.06 18.35 22.75
CA TYR A 169 -10.63 17.06 23.29
C TYR A 169 -11.55 15.90 22.89
N VAL A 170 -12.86 16.10 23.00
CA VAL A 170 -13.86 15.10 22.60
C VAL A 170 -13.79 14.83 21.10
N SER A 171 -13.66 15.88 20.28
CA SER A 171 -13.51 15.74 18.83
C SER A 171 -12.21 15.01 18.45
N TYR A 172 -11.10 15.34 19.11
CA TYR A 172 -9.81 14.68 18.90
C TYR A 172 -9.89 13.18 19.23
N SER A 173 -10.48 12.86 20.39
CA SER A 173 -10.66 11.47 20.84
C SER A 173 -11.55 10.68 19.89
N ALA A 174 -12.67 11.25 19.45
CA ALA A 174 -13.58 10.61 18.50
C ALA A 174 -12.89 10.35 17.14
N ASN A 175 -12.14 11.32 16.62
CA ASN A 175 -11.42 11.16 15.35
C ASN A 175 -10.33 10.10 15.41
N ILE A 176 -9.62 9.95 16.54
CA ILE A 176 -8.66 8.85 16.72
C ILE A 176 -9.35 7.49 16.56
N VAL A 177 -10.51 7.30 17.19
CA VAL A 177 -11.27 6.04 17.10
C VAL A 177 -11.68 5.74 15.66
N VAL A 178 -12.17 6.76 14.94
CA VAL A 178 -12.51 6.63 13.51
C VAL A 178 -11.27 6.26 12.68
N LEU A 179 -10.13 6.92 12.94
CA LEU A 179 -8.89 6.65 12.21
C LEU A 179 -8.34 5.24 12.49
N LEU A 180 -8.49 4.72 13.70
CA LEU A 180 -8.11 3.34 14.06
C LEU A 180 -8.91 2.30 13.28
N GLN A 181 -10.18 2.58 13.01
CA GLN A 181 -11.07 1.70 12.25
C GLN A 181 -10.95 1.89 10.73
N SER A 182 -10.42 3.04 10.30
CA SER A 182 -10.24 3.35 8.88
C SER A 182 -9.09 2.57 8.25
N THR A 183 -9.21 2.32 6.95
CA THR A 183 -8.14 1.77 6.12
C THR A 183 -7.62 2.82 5.15
N THR A 184 -6.33 2.75 4.84
CA THR A 184 -5.68 3.68 3.90
C THR A 184 -5.26 2.93 2.64
N LYS A 185 -5.55 3.50 1.48
CA LYS A 185 -5.08 2.98 0.18
C LYS A 185 -3.57 3.22 0.06
N ILE A 186 -2.86 2.26 -0.52
CA ILE A 186 -1.47 2.44 -0.95
C ILE A 186 -1.53 2.90 -2.41
N ASN A 187 -0.86 3.98 -2.74
CA ASN A 187 -1.00 4.59 -4.07
C ASN A 187 0.06 4.08 -5.05
N ASP A 188 1.28 3.85 -4.58
CA ASP A 188 2.40 3.46 -5.42
C ASP A 188 3.34 2.45 -4.73
N VAL A 189 4.33 2.00 -5.50
CA VAL A 189 5.37 1.07 -5.04
C VAL A 189 6.29 1.73 -4.00
N GLN A 190 6.46 3.04 -4.03
CA GLN A 190 7.33 3.78 -3.11
C GLN A 190 6.72 3.81 -1.70
N GLU A 191 5.42 4.07 -1.57
CA GLU A 191 4.66 3.94 -0.33
C GLU A 191 4.72 2.50 0.19
N LEU A 192 4.64 1.48 -0.69
CA LEU A 192 4.81 0.09 -0.28
C LEU A 192 6.22 -0.18 0.25
N LEU A 193 7.27 0.38 -0.39
CA LEU A 193 8.67 0.26 0.04
C LEU A 193 8.92 0.90 1.41
N ASP A 194 8.33 2.06 1.66
CA ASP A 194 8.52 2.84 2.89
C ASP A 194 7.61 2.35 4.03
N SER A 195 6.53 1.64 3.71
CA SER A 195 5.63 1.03 4.70
C SER A 195 6.27 -0.12 5.48
N ARG A 196 5.62 -0.52 6.57
CA ARG A 196 5.98 -1.70 7.37
C ARG A 196 5.44 -3.02 6.79
N ILE A 197 4.66 -2.95 5.70
CA ILE A 197 4.01 -4.11 5.08
C ILE A 197 5.07 -5.05 4.51
N GLU A 198 4.93 -6.33 4.82
CA GLU A 198 5.78 -7.38 4.27
C GLU A 198 5.42 -7.64 2.81
N VAL A 199 6.42 -8.03 2.02
CA VAL A 199 6.23 -8.24 0.58
C VAL A 199 6.84 -9.57 0.19
N GLY A 200 6.10 -10.36 -0.60
CA GLY A 200 6.61 -11.61 -1.15
C GLY A 200 6.15 -11.87 -2.57
N GLY A 201 6.86 -12.76 -3.26
CA GLY A 201 6.52 -13.20 -4.60
C GLY A 201 5.92 -14.60 -4.62
N CYS A 202 5.08 -14.89 -5.61
CA CYS A 202 4.64 -16.25 -5.87
C CYS A 202 5.84 -17.13 -6.28
N GLN A 203 5.94 -18.32 -5.68
CA GLN A 203 7.01 -19.28 -5.94
C GLN A 203 6.77 -20.00 -7.26
N ILE A 204 7.25 -19.38 -8.34
CA ILE A 204 7.18 -19.89 -9.71
C ILE A 204 8.51 -19.60 -10.42
N HIS A 205 8.92 -20.50 -11.33
CA HIS A 205 10.25 -20.50 -11.94
C HIS A 205 10.68 -19.15 -12.55
N TYR A 206 9.74 -18.40 -13.10
CA TYR A 206 10.05 -17.14 -13.77
C TYR A 206 10.15 -15.93 -12.83
N MET A 207 9.56 -16.00 -11.63
CA MET A 207 9.38 -14.82 -10.75
C MET A 207 10.71 -14.19 -10.33
N LYS A 208 11.70 -15.04 -10.01
CA LYS A 208 13.04 -14.59 -9.63
C LYS A 208 13.70 -13.79 -10.75
N ASN A 209 13.66 -14.31 -11.97
CA ASN A 209 14.24 -13.66 -13.14
C ASN A 209 13.59 -12.30 -13.43
N TYR A 210 12.31 -12.10 -13.10
CA TYR A 210 11.67 -10.79 -13.24
C TYR A 210 12.12 -9.77 -12.20
N PHE A 211 12.20 -10.18 -10.94
CA PHE A 211 12.68 -9.29 -9.90
C PHE A 211 14.13 -8.88 -10.14
N GLU A 212 14.96 -9.81 -10.59
CA GLU A 212 16.36 -9.55 -10.93
C GLU A 212 16.53 -8.75 -12.23
N GLY A 213 15.63 -8.92 -13.20
CA GLY A 213 15.64 -8.20 -14.47
C GLY A 213 15.41 -6.69 -14.34
N VAL A 214 14.71 -6.24 -13.30
CA VAL A 214 14.56 -4.82 -13.00
C VAL A 214 15.82 -4.30 -12.31
N LYS A 215 16.57 -3.41 -12.98
CA LYS A 215 17.89 -2.92 -12.53
C LYS A 215 17.87 -1.61 -11.74
N LYS A 216 16.82 -0.79 -11.84
CA LYS A 216 16.74 0.55 -11.23
C LYS A 216 15.31 0.87 -10.78
N GLY A 217 15.19 1.90 -9.93
CA GLY A 217 13.89 2.44 -9.49
C GLY A 217 13.34 1.84 -8.18
N PRO A 218 12.12 2.24 -7.76
CA PRO A 218 11.51 1.79 -6.51
C PRO A 218 11.33 0.28 -6.42
N LEU A 219 10.95 -0.36 -7.53
CA LEU A 219 10.80 -1.82 -7.62
C LEU A 219 12.10 -2.56 -7.34
N ARG A 220 13.25 -2.10 -7.86
CA ARG A 220 14.56 -2.69 -7.55
C ARG A 220 14.86 -2.64 -6.05
N LYS A 221 14.66 -1.47 -5.44
CA LYS A 221 14.87 -1.27 -4.00
C LYS A 221 13.93 -2.12 -3.17
N LEU A 222 12.68 -2.29 -3.61
CA LEU A 222 11.69 -3.16 -2.97
C LEU A 222 12.15 -4.61 -2.99
N TYR A 223 12.62 -5.10 -4.13
CA TYR A 223 13.18 -6.44 -4.25
C TYR A 223 14.33 -6.66 -3.27
N GLU A 224 15.36 -5.79 -3.32
CA GLU A 224 16.55 -5.92 -2.48
C GLU A 224 16.25 -5.83 -0.98
N LYS A 225 15.31 -4.97 -0.58
CA LYS A 225 15.02 -4.70 0.83
C LYS A 225 14.01 -5.67 1.44
N LYS A 226 13.00 -6.11 0.68
CA LYS A 226 11.84 -6.83 1.23
C LYS A 226 11.65 -8.24 0.68
N ILE A 227 12.15 -8.56 -0.51
CA ILE A 227 11.89 -9.85 -1.16
C ILE A 227 13.13 -10.75 -1.13
N TYR A 228 14.31 -10.20 -1.41
CA TYR A 228 15.57 -10.91 -1.40
C TYR A 228 15.97 -11.34 0.03
N PRO A 229 16.58 -12.52 0.23
CA PRO A 229 16.87 -13.55 -0.78
C PRO A 229 15.70 -14.50 -1.07
N ASP A 230 14.84 -14.79 -0.10
CA ASP A 230 13.98 -15.98 -0.13
C ASP A 230 12.49 -15.74 0.25
N GLN A 231 11.95 -14.54 0.07
CA GLN A 231 10.51 -14.27 0.33
C GLN A 231 9.63 -14.71 -0.85
N TYR A 232 9.67 -16.01 -1.16
CA TYR A 232 8.82 -16.64 -2.15
C TYR A 232 7.89 -17.64 -1.49
N PHE A 233 6.60 -17.59 -1.85
CA PHE A 233 5.57 -18.41 -1.23
C PHE A 233 4.73 -19.15 -2.29
N PRO A 234 4.32 -20.41 -2.03
CA PRO A 234 3.27 -21.05 -2.81
C PRO A 234 2.00 -20.17 -2.84
N LEU A 235 1.24 -20.25 -3.94
CA LEU A 235 0.03 -19.44 -4.15
C LEU A 235 -0.90 -19.42 -2.92
N GLU A 236 -1.25 -20.60 -2.44
CA GLU A 236 -2.16 -20.80 -1.30
C GLU A 236 -1.67 -20.10 -0.02
N VAL A 237 -0.37 -20.23 0.27
CA VAL A 237 0.26 -19.65 1.46
C VAL A 237 0.35 -18.13 1.34
N GLY A 238 0.76 -17.64 0.16
CA GLY A 238 0.86 -16.21 -0.10
C GLY A 238 -0.50 -15.51 -0.05
N MET A 239 -1.53 -16.10 -0.66
CA MET A 239 -2.89 -15.55 -0.64
C MET A 239 -3.52 -15.60 0.75
N LYS A 240 -3.26 -16.65 1.54
CA LYS A 240 -3.66 -16.68 2.94
C LYS A 240 -3.02 -15.55 3.75
N LYS A 241 -1.74 -15.27 3.56
CA LYS A 241 -1.09 -14.10 4.19
C LYS A 241 -1.73 -12.77 3.77
N VAL A 242 -2.13 -12.64 2.49
CA VAL A 242 -2.88 -11.45 2.03
C VAL A 242 -4.22 -11.32 2.75
N GLN A 243 -4.91 -12.44 2.99
CA GLN A 243 -6.17 -12.49 3.73
C GLN A 243 -6.00 -12.01 5.18
N ASP A 244 -4.96 -12.53 5.86
CA ASP A 244 -4.58 -12.16 7.23
C ASP A 244 -4.19 -10.67 7.34
N GLY A 245 -3.73 -10.06 6.25
CA GLY A 245 -3.42 -8.64 6.12
C GLY A 245 -1.95 -8.31 6.34
N ASN A 246 -1.59 -7.02 6.18
CA ASN A 246 -0.22 -6.51 6.30
C ASN A 246 0.85 -7.22 5.42
N PHE A 247 0.41 -7.93 4.38
CA PHE A 247 1.26 -8.62 3.42
C PHE A 247 0.82 -8.28 1.99
N ALA A 248 1.78 -7.89 1.16
CA ALA A 248 1.58 -7.67 -0.28
C ALA A 248 2.20 -8.82 -1.07
N PHE A 249 1.39 -9.46 -1.91
CA PHE A 249 1.81 -10.64 -2.65
C PHE A 249 1.85 -10.36 -4.16
N HIS A 250 3.03 -10.53 -4.76
CA HIS A 250 3.22 -10.41 -6.20
C HIS A 250 2.84 -11.72 -6.88
N VAL A 251 1.75 -11.70 -7.66
CA VAL A 251 1.14 -12.91 -8.20
C VAL A 251 0.42 -12.64 -9.52
N ALA A 252 0.26 -13.67 -10.34
CA ALA A 252 -0.59 -13.61 -11.52
C ALA A 252 -2.06 -13.43 -11.09
N MET A 253 -2.69 -12.36 -11.56
CA MET A 253 -4.02 -11.94 -11.10
C MET A 253 -5.08 -13.02 -11.37
N GLN A 254 -4.96 -13.79 -12.44
CA GLN A 254 -5.88 -14.88 -12.76
C GLN A 254 -5.93 -15.93 -11.64
N SER A 255 -4.77 -16.41 -11.18
CA SER A 255 -4.68 -17.39 -10.10
C SER A 255 -5.12 -16.79 -8.76
N ALA A 256 -4.78 -15.52 -8.51
CA ALA A 256 -5.19 -14.82 -7.31
C ALA A 256 -6.73 -14.66 -7.23
N TYR A 257 -7.38 -14.24 -8.32
CA TYR A 257 -8.83 -14.09 -8.36
C TYR A 257 -9.56 -15.42 -8.16
N GLU A 258 -9.06 -16.51 -8.75
CA GLU A 258 -9.65 -17.83 -8.52
C GLU A 258 -9.60 -18.24 -7.05
N TYR A 259 -8.48 -17.98 -6.36
CA TYR A 259 -8.36 -18.20 -4.93
C TYR A 259 -9.30 -17.28 -4.12
N ILE A 260 -9.32 -15.98 -4.45
CA ILE A 260 -10.15 -14.98 -3.77
C ILE A 260 -11.64 -15.37 -3.83
N LEU A 261 -12.14 -15.75 -5.02
CA LEU A 261 -13.54 -16.12 -5.20
C LEU A 261 -13.96 -17.36 -4.40
N LYS A 262 -13.01 -18.25 -4.07
CA LYS A 262 -13.28 -19.47 -3.30
C LYS A 262 -13.15 -19.27 -1.79
N HIS A 263 -12.24 -18.40 -1.35
CA HIS A 263 -11.81 -18.34 0.05
C HIS A 263 -12.10 -17.03 0.78
N PHE A 264 -12.33 -15.93 0.05
CA PHE A 264 -12.57 -14.62 0.66
C PHE A 264 -14.07 -14.34 0.75
N THR A 265 -14.47 -13.67 1.82
CA THR A 265 -15.79 -13.08 1.96
C THR A 265 -15.92 -11.79 1.15
N ASN A 266 -17.15 -11.39 0.81
CA ASN A 266 -17.40 -10.13 0.11
C ASN A 266 -16.81 -8.91 0.85
N HIS A 267 -16.80 -8.93 2.19
CA HIS A 267 -16.22 -7.85 2.97
C HIS A 267 -14.70 -7.78 2.83
N GLU A 268 -14.00 -8.92 2.84
CA GLU A 268 -12.55 -8.97 2.63
C GLU A 268 -12.17 -8.55 1.22
N ILE A 269 -12.96 -8.95 0.22
CA ILE A 269 -12.78 -8.54 -1.20
C ILE A 269 -12.81 -7.02 -1.35
N CYS A 270 -13.77 -6.32 -0.72
CA CYS A 270 -13.82 -4.85 -0.73
C CYS A 270 -12.59 -4.18 -0.08
N GLY A 271 -11.92 -4.90 0.82
CA GLY A 271 -10.69 -4.49 1.47
C GLY A 271 -9.44 -4.68 0.60
N LEU A 272 -9.51 -5.41 -0.51
CA LEU A 272 -8.36 -5.62 -1.39
C LEU A 272 -8.07 -4.39 -2.25
N GLN A 273 -6.81 -4.28 -2.63
CA GLN A 273 -6.32 -3.34 -3.63
C GLN A 273 -5.20 -4.00 -4.44
N GLU A 274 -5.06 -3.55 -5.68
CA GLU A 274 -3.98 -3.94 -6.56
C GLU A 274 -2.99 -2.80 -6.67
N LEU A 275 -1.70 -3.14 -6.63
CA LEU A 275 -0.62 -2.20 -6.94
C LEU A 275 0.11 -2.68 -8.20
N PRO A 276 0.62 -1.74 -9.01
CA PRO A 276 1.47 -2.09 -10.14
C PRO A 276 2.64 -2.96 -9.68
N GLY A 277 2.90 -4.01 -10.47
CA GLY A 277 3.98 -4.97 -10.23
C GLY A 277 5.21 -4.68 -11.08
N TYR A 278 6.04 -5.70 -11.23
CA TYR A 278 7.22 -5.64 -12.12
C TYR A 278 6.84 -5.79 -13.60
N ILE A 279 5.59 -6.19 -13.88
CA ILE A 279 5.08 -6.49 -15.22
C ILE A 279 3.71 -5.82 -15.34
N GLU A 280 3.69 -4.55 -15.75
CA GLU A 280 2.45 -3.76 -15.75
C GLU A 280 1.51 -4.11 -16.92
N GLU A 281 2.06 -4.43 -18.10
CA GLU A 281 1.27 -4.68 -19.33
C GLU A 281 1.93 -5.71 -20.27
N ASN A 282 2.31 -6.89 -19.77
CA ASN A 282 2.62 -7.98 -20.70
C ASN A 282 1.32 -8.62 -21.18
N LEU A 283 1.04 -8.35 -22.45
CA LEU A 283 0.23 -9.25 -23.25
C LEU A 283 0.97 -10.58 -23.28
N GLY A 284 0.23 -11.65 -23.04
CA GLY A 284 0.75 -12.96 -23.32
C GLY A 284 1.16 -13.09 -24.79
N TYR A 285 2.18 -13.87 -25.09
CA TYR A 285 2.54 -14.22 -26.46
C TYR A 285 2.46 -15.72 -26.67
N ILE A 286 2.00 -16.10 -27.85
CA ILE A 286 2.17 -17.46 -28.37
C ILE A 286 3.46 -17.47 -29.18
N ALA A 287 4.36 -18.39 -28.88
CA ALA A 287 5.54 -18.63 -29.68
C ALA A 287 5.25 -19.65 -30.79
N VAL A 288 5.78 -19.37 -31.98
CA VAL A 288 5.83 -20.27 -33.12
C VAL A 288 7.25 -20.23 -33.71
N PRO A 289 7.66 -21.25 -34.48
CA PRO A 289 8.94 -21.22 -35.19
C PRO A 289 9.06 -19.96 -36.07
N LYS A 290 10.29 -19.49 -36.28
CA LYS A 290 10.55 -18.36 -37.18
C LYS A 290 9.95 -18.64 -38.55
N HIS A 291 9.22 -17.65 -39.08
CA HIS A 291 8.54 -17.74 -40.39
C HIS A 291 7.49 -18.86 -40.48
N SER A 292 6.93 -19.29 -39.35
CA SER A 292 5.89 -20.32 -39.32
C SER A 292 4.59 -19.84 -40.01
N PRO A 293 3.97 -20.69 -40.85
CA PRO A 293 2.67 -20.37 -41.47
C PRO A 293 1.54 -20.26 -40.42
N TYR A 294 1.72 -20.85 -39.24
CA TYR A 294 0.77 -20.70 -38.13
C TYR A 294 0.66 -19.27 -37.63
N LYS A 295 1.67 -18.42 -37.88
CA LYS A 295 1.68 -17.03 -37.42
C LYS A 295 0.45 -16.24 -37.89
N ASP A 296 0.07 -16.39 -39.15
CA ASP A 296 -1.06 -15.64 -39.71
C ASP A 296 -2.40 -16.28 -39.35
N LEU A 297 -2.46 -17.60 -39.24
CA LEU A 297 -3.64 -18.34 -38.77
C LEU A 297 -4.04 -17.91 -37.35
N PHE A 298 -3.08 -17.86 -36.42
CA PHE A 298 -3.33 -17.50 -35.02
C PHE A 298 -3.51 -15.99 -34.78
N LYS A 299 -3.20 -15.12 -35.76
CA LYS A 299 -3.49 -13.67 -35.67
C LYS A 299 -4.93 -13.34 -35.99
N VAL A 300 -5.59 -14.14 -36.83
CA VAL A 300 -6.94 -13.90 -37.34
C VAL A 300 -8.00 -14.65 -36.53
N ALA A 301 -7.60 -15.72 -35.83
CA ALA A 301 -8.44 -16.51 -34.93
C ALA A 301 -8.58 -15.89 -33.53
#